data_AF-A0A1I2X8R8-F1
#
_entry.id   AF-A0A1I2X8R8-F1
#
_cell.length_a   1.000
_cell.length_b   1.000
_cell.length_c   1.000
_cell.angle_alpha   90.00
_cell.angle_beta   90.00
_cell.angle_gamma   90.00
#
_symmetry.space_group_name_H-M   'P 1'
#
loop_
_entity.id
_entity.type
_entity.pdbx_description
1 polymer ?
#
loop_
_entity_poly.entity_id
_entity_poly.type
_entity_poly.pdbx_seq_one_letter_code
_entity_poly.pdbx_strand_id
1 'polypeptide(L)'
;HDPLWFVLLSGFVFFAWGEIYSLFPSTCTDTFGTKFAATNAGLLYTAKGTAALLVPVANYLQQATGSWDGVFLVAAGANMLASLLAIAVLKPWRKRVVAQAQIAPETVQAPRIVTA
;
A
#
# COMPACT_ATOMS: atom_id res chain seq x y z
N HIS A 1 26.17 -19.89 1.25
CA HIS A 1 25.65 -20.55 0.04
C HIS A 1 24.95 -21.84 0.47
N ASP A 2 23.71 -21.72 0.94
CA ASP A 2 22.89 -22.88 1.29
C ASP A 2 21.58 -22.75 0.49
N PRO A 3 21.34 -23.65 -0.49
CA PRO A 3 20.18 -23.56 -1.37
C PRO A 3 18.85 -23.74 -0.63
N LEU A 4 18.84 -24.40 0.54
CA LEU A 4 17.62 -24.58 1.33
C LEU A 4 17.10 -23.24 1.86
N TRP A 5 18.00 -22.44 2.46
CA TRP A 5 17.66 -21.11 2.96
C TRP A 5 17.21 -20.16 1.84
N PHE A 6 17.83 -20.26 0.67
CA PHE A 6 17.39 -19.49 -0.49
C PHE A 6 15.95 -19.81 -0.90
N VAL A 7 15.58 -21.09 -0.98
CA VAL A 7 14.22 -21.52 -1.34
C VAL A 7 13.20 -21.08 -0.28
N LEU A 8 13.50 -21.26 1.00
CA LEU A 8 12.58 -20.90 2.08
C LEU A 8 12.38 -19.38 2.18
N LEU A 9 13.47 -18.60 2.15
CA LEU A 9 13.40 -17.15 2.25
C LEU A 9 12.73 -16.52 1.02
N SER A 10 13.04 -17.01 -0.18
CA SER A 10 12.36 -16.53 -1.40
C SER A 10 10.87 -16.86 -1.38
N GLY A 11 10.48 -18.06 -0.97
CA GLY A 11 9.08 -18.45 -0.78
C GLY A 11 8.34 -17.53 0.18
N PHE A 12 8.95 -17.20 1.33
CA PHE A 12 8.36 -16.28 2.31
C PHE A 12 8.19 -14.86 1.75
N VAL A 13 9.20 -14.35 1.03
CA VAL A 13 9.14 -13.03 0.38
C VAL A 13 8.00 -12.99 -0.64
N PHE A 14 7.85 -14.00 -1.49
CA PHE A 14 6.78 -14.05 -2.49
C PHE A 14 5.40 -14.21 -1.86
N PHE A 15 5.28 -14.98 -0.78
CA PHE A 15 4.03 -15.10 -0.03
C PHE A 15 3.58 -13.74 0.52
N ALA A 16 4.48 -13.01 1.20
CA ALA A 16 4.18 -11.67 1.70
C ALA A 16 3.81 -10.69 0.58
N TRP A 17 4.49 -10.77 -0.56
CA TRP A 17 4.16 -9.94 -1.73
C TRP A 17 2.78 -10.25 -2.32
N GLY A 18 2.37 -11.52 -2.37
CA GLY A 18 1.05 -11.93 -2.86
C GLY A 18 -0.10 -11.39 -2.02
N GLU A 19 0.02 -11.48 -0.70
CA GLU A 19 -0.96 -10.91 0.25
C GLU A 19 -1.05 -9.40 0.09
N ILE A 20 0.09 -8.71 0.02
CA ILE A 20 0.13 -7.24 -0.10
C ILE A 20 -0.51 -6.76 -1.41
N TYR A 21 -0.23 -7.43 -2.53
CA TYR A 21 -0.77 -7.03 -3.83
C TYR A 21 -2.27 -7.22 -3.98
N SER A 22 -2.87 -8.14 -3.22
CA SER A 22 -4.31 -8.31 -3.20
C SER A 22 -4.98 -7.40 -2.16
N LEU A 23 -4.33 -7.17 -1.00
CA LEU A 23 -4.85 -6.34 0.09
C LEU A 23 -4.83 -4.84 -0.22
N PHE A 24 -3.78 -4.30 -0.84
CA PHE A 24 -3.72 -2.85 -1.08
C PHE A 24 -4.77 -2.34 -2.07
N PRO A 25 -4.97 -2.96 -3.25
CA PRO A 25 -6.03 -2.54 -4.16
C PRO A 25 -7.43 -2.70 -3.55
N SER A 26 -7.71 -3.83 -2.90
CA SER A 26 -9.01 -4.06 -2.25
C SER A 26 -9.27 -3.04 -1.14
N THR A 27 -8.29 -2.78 -0.26
CA THR A 27 -8.41 -1.76 0.80
C THR A 27 -8.62 -0.35 0.23
N CYS A 28 -7.98 -0.04 -0.91
CA CYS A 28 -8.15 1.24 -1.60
C CYS A 28 -9.57 1.36 -2.16
N THR A 29 -10.09 0.32 -2.80
CA THR A 29 -11.49 0.26 -3.27
C THR A 29 -12.48 0.34 -2.11
N ASP A 30 -12.23 -0.36 -1.00
CA ASP A 30 -13.10 -0.32 0.19
C ASP A 30 -13.14 1.05 0.85
N THR A 31 -12.06 1.84 0.74
CA THR A 31 -11.97 3.17 1.38
C THR A 31 -12.47 4.28 0.47
N PHE A 32 -12.15 4.25 -0.82
CA PHE A 32 -12.42 5.34 -1.76
C PHE A 32 -13.53 5.02 -2.78
N GLY A 33 -14.00 3.77 -2.83
CA GLY A 33 -15.00 3.31 -3.78
C GLY A 33 -14.45 3.10 -5.20
N THR A 34 -15.35 2.70 -6.10
CA THR A 34 -15.03 2.37 -7.51
C THR A 34 -15.16 3.55 -8.46
N LYS A 35 -15.77 4.67 -8.03
CA LYS A 35 -16.03 5.86 -8.86
C LYS A 35 -14.77 6.42 -9.52
N PHE A 36 -13.62 6.38 -8.82
CA PHE A 36 -12.31 6.82 -9.33
C PHE A 36 -11.28 5.67 -9.35
N ALA A 37 -11.69 4.47 -9.75
CA ALA A 37 -10.84 3.27 -9.71
C ALA A 37 -9.52 3.43 -10.49
N ALA A 38 -9.55 4.04 -11.68
CA ALA A 38 -8.34 4.26 -12.49
C ALA A 38 -7.34 5.20 -11.80
N THR A 39 -7.83 6.29 -11.20
CA THR A 39 -6.99 7.24 -10.44
C THR A 39 -6.40 6.58 -9.19
N ASN A 40 -7.22 5.81 -8.46
CA ASN A 40 -6.79 5.08 -7.27
C ASN A 40 -5.69 4.05 -7.58
N ALA A 41 -5.86 3.29 -8.66
CA ALA A 41 -4.82 2.37 -9.15
C ALA A 41 -3.57 3.12 -9.63
N GLY A 42 -3.75 4.25 -10.33
CA GLY A 42 -2.65 5.12 -10.75
C GLY A 42 -1.80 5.60 -9.58
N LEU A 43 -2.44 6.01 -8.47
CA LEU A 43 -1.74 6.47 -7.26
C LEU A 43 -0.90 5.36 -6.60
N LEU A 44 -1.43 4.13 -6.55
CA LEU A 44 -0.67 2.96 -6.05
C LEU A 44 0.57 2.69 -6.92
N TYR A 45 0.46 2.85 -8.23
CA TYR A 45 1.60 2.70 -9.15
C TYR A 45 2.59 3.86 -9.07
N THR A 46 2.12 5.08 -8.83
CA THR A 46 3.00 6.22 -8.53
C THR A 46 3.79 5.93 -7.26
N ALA A 47 3.14 5.48 -6.18
CA ALA A 47 3.84 5.13 -4.95
C ALA A 47 4.90 4.04 -5.18
N LYS A 48 4.57 3.00 -5.96
CA LYS A 48 5.52 1.96 -6.35
C LYS A 48 6.70 2.52 -7.16
N GLY A 49 6.43 3.40 -8.12
CA GLY A 49 7.47 4.07 -8.92
C GLY A 49 8.37 4.97 -8.08
N THR A 50 7.79 5.73 -7.14
CA THR A 50 8.54 6.57 -6.20
C THR A 50 9.44 5.73 -5.30
N ALA A 51 8.98 4.58 -4.82
CA ALA A 51 9.82 3.67 -4.04
C ALA A 51 11.00 3.12 -4.85
N ALA A 52 10.83 2.88 -6.15
CA ALA A 52 11.92 2.41 -7.02
C ALA A 52 13.08 3.43 -7.14
N LEU A 53 12.82 4.72 -6.90
CA LEU A 53 13.86 5.76 -6.88
C LEU A 53 14.86 5.60 -5.72
N LEU A 54 14.53 4.79 -4.70
CA LEU A 54 15.44 4.47 -3.59
C LEU A 54 16.39 3.31 -3.90
N VAL A 55 16.16 2.57 -4.98
CA VAL A 55 17.02 1.43 -5.38
C VAL A 55 18.49 1.85 -5.62
N PRO A 56 18.80 2.97 -6.28
CA PRO A 56 20.18 3.44 -6.42
C PRO A 56 20.86 3.73 -5.07
N VAL A 57 20.11 4.23 -4.09
CA VAL A 57 20.62 4.49 -2.74
C VAL A 57 20.96 3.19 -2.03
N ALA A 58 20.10 2.16 -2.15
CA ALA A 58 20.36 0.83 -1.63
C ALA A 58 21.63 0.21 -2.26
N ASN A 59 21.78 0.34 -3.58
CA ASN A 59 22.97 -0.15 -4.29
C ASN A 59 24.24 0.60 -3.87
N TYR A 60 24.16 1.91 -3.62
CA TYR A 60 25.29 2.69 -3.11
C TYR A 60 25.70 2.22 -1.70
N LEU A 61 24.72 1.98 -0.82
CA LEU A 61 24.98 1.49 0.54
C LEU A 61 25.65 0.11 0.53
N GLN A 62 25.20 -0.79 -0.35
CA GLN A 62 25.82 -2.09 -0.51
C GLN A 62 27.26 -1.99 -1.03
N GLN A 63 27.52 -1.12 -2.01
CA GLN A 63 28.87 -0.93 -2.54
C GLN A 63 29.83 -0.33 -1.51
N ALA A 64 29.35 0.60 -0.68
CA ALA A 64 30.16 1.25 0.35
C ALA A 64 30.49 0.33 1.53
N THR A 65 29.55 -0.53 1.93
CA THR A 65 29.73 -1.44 3.08
C THR A 65 30.25 -2.83 2.69
N GLY A 66 30.14 -3.20 1.42
CA GLY A 66 30.44 -4.54 0.92
C GLY A 66 29.42 -5.62 1.32
N SER A 67 28.35 -5.27 2.03
CA SER A 67 27.33 -6.21 2.51
C SER A 67 25.90 -5.73 2.21
N TRP A 68 24.98 -6.68 2.04
CA TRP A 68 23.54 -6.42 1.91
C TRP A 68 22.82 -6.28 3.26
N ASP A 69 23.47 -6.62 4.38
CA ASP A 69 22.82 -6.63 5.70
C ASP A 69 22.25 -5.27 6.09
N GLY A 70 22.99 -4.19 5.81
CA GLY A 70 22.53 -2.82 6.08
C GLY A 70 21.29 -2.45 5.26
N VAL A 71 21.25 -2.87 3.98
CA VAL A 71 20.08 -2.65 3.11
C VAL A 71 18.87 -3.41 3.63
N PHE A 72 19.05 -4.67 4.02
CA PHE A 72 17.98 -5.50 4.58
C PHE A 72 17.48 -4.99 5.93
N LEU A 73 18.36 -4.49 6.80
CA LEU A 73 17.98 -3.88 8.07
C LEU A 73 17.16 -2.60 7.86
N VAL A 74 17.58 -1.73 6.94
CA VAL A 74 16.81 -0.52 6.60
C VAL A 74 15.46 -0.89 6.01
N ALA A 75 15.40 -1.88 5.10
CA ALA A 75 14.15 -2.36 4.53
C ALA A 75 13.23 -2.96 5.60
N ALA A 76 13.76 -3.76 6.52
CA ALA A 76 13.01 -4.32 7.64
C ALA A 76 12.46 -3.21 8.55
N GLY A 77 13.28 -2.22 8.91
CA GLY A 77 12.88 -1.06 9.69
C GLY A 77 11.76 -0.24 9.02
N ALA A 78 11.86 -0.04 7.70
CA ALA A 78 10.82 0.64 6.93
C ALA A 78 9.48 -0.13 6.96
N ASN A 79 9.51 -1.47 6.85
CA ASN A 79 8.30 -2.31 6.96
C ASN A 79 7.69 -2.25 8.38
N MET A 80 8.52 -2.27 9.43
CA MET A 80 8.05 -2.12 10.80
C MET A 80 7.39 -0.75 11.01
N LEU A 81 8.02 0.32 10.54
CA LEU A 81 7.45 1.66 10.61
C LEU A 81 6.12 1.76 9.84
N ALA A 82 6.05 1.18 8.63
CA ALA A 82 4.82 1.14 7.86
C ALA A 82 3.69 0.40 8.60
N SER A 83 3.99 -0.73 9.23
CA SER A 83 3.05 -1.49 10.07
C SER A 83 2.54 -0.66 11.25
N LEU A 84 3.43 0.03 11.96
CA LEU A 84 3.07 0.90 13.08
C LEU A 84 2.17 2.07 12.61
N LEU A 85 2.51 2.71 11.49
CA LEU A 85 1.70 3.79 10.91
C LEU A 85 0.34 3.29 10.43
N ALA A 86 0.26 2.09 9.87
CA ALA A 86 -1.00 1.47 9.47
C ALA A 86 -1.96 1.32 10.66
N ILE A 87 -1.44 0.90 11.82
CA ILE A 87 -2.24 0.72 13.03
C ILE A 87 -2.57 2.05 13.70
N ALA A 88 -1.57 2.92 13.89
CA ALA A 88 -1.70 4.13 14.68
C ALA A 88 -2.40 5.27 13.94
N VAL A 89 -2.19 5.40 12.63
CA VAL A 89 -2.69 6.54 11.82
C VAL A 89 -3.78 6.10 10.86
N LEU A 90 -3.50 5.05 10.06
CA LEU A 90 -4.39 4.67 8.96
C LEU A 90 -5.71 4.08 9.48
N LYS A 91 -5.65 3.21 10.50
CA LYS A 91 -6.84 2.58 11.11
C LYS A 91 -7.84 3.61 11.70
N PRO A 92 -7.45 4.58 12.55
CA PRO A 92 -8.41 5.57 13.05
C PRO A 92 -8.86 6.56 11.97
N TRP A 93 -7.98 6.92 11.03
CA TRP A 93 -8.36 7.80 9.92
C TRP A 93 -9.43 7.15 9.03
N ARG A 94 -9.23 5.88 8.63
CA ARG A 94 -10.21 5.14 7.82
C ARG A 94 -11.57 5.07 8.50
N LYS A 95 -11.61 4.81 9.82
CA LYS A 95 -12.86 4.81 10.59
C LYS A 95 -13.60 6.14 10.50
N ARG A 96 -12.89 7.26 10.56
CA ARG A 96 -13.47 8.61 10.44
C ARG A 96 -14.00 8.87 9.02
N VAL A 97 -13.21 8.52 8.00
CA VAL A 97 -13.61 8.70 6.59
C VAL A 97 -14.86 7.91 6.25
N VAL A 98 -14.92 6.63 6.64
CA VAL A 98 -16.09 5.78 6.41
C VAL A 98 -17.30 6.28 7.19
N ALA A 99 -17.13 6.70 8.46
CA ALA A 99 -18.23 7.26 9.25
C ALA A 99 -18.79 8.55 8.61
N GLN A 100 -17.92 9.44 8.11
CA GLN A 100 -18.33 10.67 7.43
C GLN A 100 -19.04 10.37 6.10
N ALA A 101 -18.59 9.37 5.34
CA ALA A 101 -19.25 8.95 4.11
C ALA A 101 -20.67 8.41 4.34
N GLN A 102 -20.96 7.84 5.51
CA GLN A 102 -22.32 7.38 5.88
C GLN A 102 -23.24 8.49 6.40
N ILE A 103 -22.68 9.57 6.94
CA ILE A 103 -23.46 10.71 7.49
C ILE A 103 -23.83 11.71 6.39
N ALA A 104 -23.12 11.73 5.26
CA ALA A 104 -23.45 12.59 4.13
C ALA A 104 -24.88 12.27 3.64
N PRO A 105 -25.86 13.19 3.80
CA PRO A 105 -27.22 12.94 3.38
C PRO A 105 -27.24 12.77 1.86
N GLU A 106 -28.11 11.90 1.40
CA GLU A 106 -28.40 11.59 0.00
C GLU A 106 -29.02 12.81 -0.71
N THR A 107 -28.28 13.92 -0.81
CA THR A 107 -28.74 15.14 -1.50
C THR A 107 -28.43 15.05 -2.98
N VAL A 108 -29.04 14.10 -3.67
CA VAL A 108 -29.38 14.26 -5.09
C VAL A 108 -30.77 13.67 -5.29
N GLN A 109 -31.77 14.39 -4.81
CA GLN A 109 -33.13 14.26 -5.28
C GLN A 109 -33.13 14.68 -6.75
N ALA A 110 -33.03 13.71 -7.66
CA ALA A 110 -33.20 13.97 -9.09
C ALA A 110 -34.57 14.62 -9.31
N PRO A 111 -34.68 15.68 -10.13
CA PRO A 111 -35.99 16.26 -10.42
C PRO A 111 -36.84 15.18 -11.08
N ARG A 112 -37.95 14.83 -10.41
CA ARG A 112 -39.00 13.97 -10.96
C ARG A 112 -39.51 14.70 -12.20
N ILE A 113 -39.15 14.25 -13.40
CA ILE A 113 -39.80 14.71 -14.63
C ILE A 113 -41.23 14.18 -14.54
N VAL A 114 -42.13 15.04 -14.06
CA VAL A 114 -43.58 14.81 -14.12
C VAL A 114 -43.97 15.09 -15.55
N THR A 115 -44.04 14.05 -16.37
CA THR A 115 -44.72 14.10 -17.66
C THR A 115 -46.22 14.16 -17.38
N ALA A 116 -46.80 15.33 -17.61
CA ALA A 116 -48.24 15.55 -17.78
C ALA A 116 -48.62 15.36 -19.25
#